data_AF-A0A1B6GCN7-F1
#
_entry.id   AF-A0A1B6GCN7-F1
#
_cell.length_a   1.000
_cell.length_b   1.000
_cell.length_c   1.000
_cell.angle_alpha   90.00
_cell.angle_beta   90.00
_cell.angle_gamma   90.00
#
_symmetry.space_group_name_H-M   'P 1'
#
loop_
_entity.id
_entity.type
_entity.pdbx_description
1 polymer ?
#
loop_
_entity_poly.entity_id
_entity_poly.type
_entity_poly.pdbx_seq_one_letter_code
_entity_poly.pdbx_strand_id
1 'polypeptide(L)'
;DGLLGSEDFLDEPSGSRWVGWLNDSQDSEPLEIIFEFDGVREFSAMHLHTSHVVTRDVQVFSEAMVYLSLDGERYQATPVKFHPIVERPRDFTANVTIPLHNRIGRFVKVQLRFSSRWILLSEVSFDSAFILGNVTEESLEQFYLQQQDSGQDVNPRTGGETTHARKEVTPATSPTS
;
A
#
# COMPACT_ATOMS: atom_id res chain seq x y z
N ASP A 1 0.76 16.73 11.54
CA ASP A 1 1.47 17.76 12.35
C ASP A 1 2.27 17.11 13.49
N GLY A 2 2.57 15.81 13.37
CA GLY A 2 3.30 15.04 14.36
C GLY A 2 2.48 14.63 15.59
N LEU A 3 1.19 14.97 15.68
CA LEU A 3 0.37 14.73 16.88
C LEU A 3 -0.73 13.68 16.63
N LEU A 4 -0.71 12.57 17.37
CA LEU A 4 -1.67 11.47 17.22
C LEU A 4 -3.01 11.71 17.93
N GLY A 5 -4.14 11.56 17.24
CA GLY A 5 -5.49 11.72 17.79
C GLY A 5 -5.73 10.85 19.03
N SER A 6 -6.49 11.37 20.01
CA SER A 6 -6.89 10.66 21.23
C SER A 6 -7.83 9.48 20.94
N GLU A 7 -7.88 8.50 21.86
CA GLU A 7 -8.83 7.37 21.77
C GLU A 7 -10.29 7.82 21.81
N ASP A 8 -10.59 8.90 22.55
CA ASP A 8 -11.91 9.54 22.53
C ASP A 8 -11.86 10.78 21.63
N PHE A 9 -12.45 10.65 20.44
CA PHE A 9 -12.49 11.73 19.44
C PHE A 9 -13.44 12.87 19.82
N LEU A 10 -14.23 12.73 20.89
CA LEU A 10 -15.18 13.74 21.39
C LEU A 10 -14.63 14.57 22.56
N ASP A 11 -13.61 14.08 23.26
CA ASP A 11 -13.16 14.65 24.54
C ASP A 11 -11.99 15.65 24.41
N GLU A 12 -11.77 16.20 23.21
CA GLU A 12 -10.72 17.20 22.95
C GLU A 12 -11.29 18.63 23.01
N PRO A 13 -11.01 19.41 24.08
CA PRO A 13 -11.56 20.75 24.26
C PRO A 13 -11.08 21.78 23.22
N SER A 14 -10.04 21.46 22.44
CA SER A 14 -9.49 22.28 21.36
C SER A 14 -10.04 21.95 19.97
N GLY A 15 -11.01 21.04 19.86
CA GLY A 15 -11.49 20.50 18.59
C GLY A 15 -10.82 19.16 18.27
N SER A 16 -11.62 18.23 17.72
CA SER A 16 -11.16 16.88 17.40
C SER A 16 -10.04 16.93 16.35
N ARG A 17 -8.91 16.29 16.64
CA ARG A 17 -7.75 16.17 15.70
C ARG A 17 -8.00 15.14 14.59
N TRP A 18 -9.20 14.59 14.55
CA TRP A 18 -9.64 13.63 13.56
C TRP A 18 -10.24 14.35 12.37
N VAL A 19 -9.73 14.05 11.18
CA VAL A 19 -10.37 14.39 9.91
C VAL A 19 -11.22 13.20 9.49
N GLY A 20 -12.51 13.46 9.24
CA GLY A 20 -13.49 12.43 8.95
C GLY A 20 -14.13 12.57 7.58
N TRP A 21 -14.29 11.44 6.89
CA TRP A 21 -14.99 11.35 5.61
C TRP A 21 -16.19 10.42 5.76
N LEU A 22 -17.31 10.83 5.16
CA LEU A 22 -18.59 10.12 5.19
C LEU A 22 -18.79 9.32 3.90
N ASN A 23 -19.05 8.02 4.01
CA ASN A 23 -19.28 7.13 2.86
C ASN A 23 -20.45 7.59 1.98
N ASP A 24 -21.55 8.03 2.59
CA ASP A 24 -22.76 8.51 1.88
C ASP A 24 -22.47 9.71 0.96
N SER A 25 -21.38 10.43 1.20
CA SER A 25 -20.93 11.56 0.38
C SER A 25 -20.07 11.16 -0.83
N GLN A 26 -19.70 9.88 -0.93
CA GLN A 26 -18.76 9.35 -1.92
C GLN A 26 -19.44 8.47 -2.98
N ASP A 27 -20.78 8.39 -3.04
CA ASP A 27 -21.52 7.55 -3.99
C ASP A 27 -21.05 6.07 -4.04
N SER A 28 -20.54 5.54 -2.91
CA SER A 28 -19.90 4.22 -2.77
C SER A 28 -18.51 4.07 -3.41
N GLU A 29 -17.89 5.15 -3.86
CA GLU A 29 -16.50 5.18 -4.29
C GLU A 29 -15.54 5.18 -3.08
N PRO A 30 -14.32 4.63 -3.24
CA PRO A 30 -13.32 4.71 -2.19
C PRO A 30 -12.88 6.17 -1.94
N LEU A 31 -12.54 6.47 -0.68
CA LEU A 31 -11.94 7.75 -0.31
C LEU A 31 -10.56 7.88 -0.97
N GLU A 32 -10.40 8.86 -1.86
CA GLU A 32 -9.14 9.15 -2.53
C GLU A 32 -8.41 10.33 -1.87
N ILE A 33 -7.12 10.14 -1.55
CA ILE A 33 -6.24 11.19 -1.05
C ILE A 33 -4.93 11.15 -1.83
N ILE A 34 -4.49 12.30 -2.33
CA ILE A 34 -3.23 12.44 -3.09
C ILE A 34 -2.25 13.28 -2.27
N PHE A 35 -1.05 12.75 -2.09
CA PHE A 35 0.07 13.41 -1.46
C PHE A 35 1.12 13.76 -2.52
N GLU A 36 1.47 15.03 -2.61
CA GLU A 36 2.57 15.52 -3.45
C GLU A 36 3.79 15.82 -2.60
N PHE A 37 4.95 15.35 -3.05
CA PHE A 37 6.23 15.59 -2.40
C PHE A 37 7.07 16.60 -3.19
N ASP A 38 7.94 17.29 -2.46
CA ASP A 38 8.89 18.31 -2.94
C ASP A 38 9.92 17.78 -3.95
N GLY A 39 10.12 16.47 -3.99
CA GLY A 39 10.96 15.80 -4.97
C GLY A 39 10.73 14.30 -4.99
N VAL A 40 11.45 13.61 -5.86
CA VAL A 40 11.33 12.16 -6.03
C VAL A 40 11.92 11.43 -4.84
N ARG A 41 11.17 10.45 -4.35
CA ARG A 41 11.48 9.68 -3.16
C ARG A 41 11.29 8.19 -3.42
N GLU A 42 12.09 7.40 -2.74
CA GLU A 42 11.87 5.95 -2.58
C GLU A 42 11.03 5.74 -1.33
N PHE A 43 9.87 5.11 -1.45
CA PHE A 43 8.93 4.90 -0.34
C PHE A 43 9.00 3.47 0.17
N SER A 44 9.36 3.29 1.44
CA SER A 44 9.37 1.97 2.09
C SER A 44 8.03 1.64 2.74
N ALA A 45 7.38 2.60 3.40
CA ALA A 45 6.11 2.39 4.08
C ALA A 45 5.26 3.67 4.17
N MET A 46 3.95 3.48 4.30
CA MET A 46 2.97 4.50 4.66
C MET A 46 2.31 4.12 5.98
N HIS A 47 2.07 5.10 6.85
CA HIS A 47 1.40 4.91 8.13
C HIS A 47 0.13 5.76 8.19
N LEU A 48 -0.97 5.13 8.59
CA LEU A 48 -2.28 5.74 8.73
C LEU A 48 -2.74 5.57 10.18
N HIS A 49 -2.80 6.67 10.94
CA HIS A 49 -3.40 6.65 12.26
C HIS A 49 -4.93 6.83 12.15
N THR A 50 -5.67 5.77 12.43
CA THR A 50 -7.12 5.65 12.20
C THR A 50 -7.87 5.25 13.46
N SER A 51 -9.14 5.64 13.56
CA SER A 51 -10.03 5.24 14.66
C SER A 51 -10.91 4.05 14.26
N HIS A 52 -11.26 3.21 15.22
CA HIS A 52 -12.24 2.13 15.11
C HIS A 52 -13.19 2.22 16.30
N VAL A 53 -14.40 2.75 16.07
CA VAL A 53 -15.46 2.91 17.08
C VAL A 53 -16.77 2.44 16.47
N VAL A 54 -17.05 1.14 16.61
CA VAL A 54 -18.17 0.48 15.90
C VAL A 54 -19.52 1.08 16.30
N THR A 55 -19.68 1.45 17.57
CA THR A 55 -20.90 2.07 18.11
C THR A 55 -21.22 3.44 17.50
N ARG A 56 -20.29 4.03 16.76
CA ARG A 56 -20.40 5.34 16.11
C ARG A 56 -20.27 5.26 14.58
N ASP A 57 -20.37 4.05 14.02
CA ASP A 57 -20.17 3.78 12.58
C ASP A 57 -18.80 4.25 12.04
N VAL A 58 -17.79 4.32 12.91
CA VAL A 58 -16.39 4.63 12.56
C VAL A 58 -15.62 3.33 12.52
N GLN A 59 -15.01 2.99 11.39
CA GLN A 59 -14.17 1.79 11.29
C GLN A 59 -12.95 2.04 10.42
N VAL A 60 -11.85 1.36 10.76
CA VAL A 60 -10.72 1.17 9.84
C VAL A 60 -11.23 0.70 8.48
N PHE A 61 -10.71 1.29 7.40
CA PHE A 61 -11.00 0.92 6.02
C PHE A 61 -10.81 -0.58 5.74
N SER A 62 -11.50 -1.13 4.75
CA SER A 62 -11.50 -2.57 4.45
C SER A 62 -10.38 -2.95 3.49
N GLU A 63 -10.00 -2.02 2.62
CA GLU A 63 -8.93 -2.16 1.64
C GLU A 63 -8.27 -0.79 1.45
N ALA A 64 -6.95 -0.78 1.30
CA ALA A 64 -6.19 0.34 0.79
C ALA A 64 -5.51 -0.05 -0.53
N MET A 65 -5.69 0.78 -1.56
CA MET A 65 -4.94 0.72 -2.81
C MET A 65 -4.03 1.95 -2.90
N VAL A 66 -2.72 1.72 -2.92
CA VAL A 66 -1.73 2.79 -3.00
C VAL A 66 -1.06 2.77 -4.37
N TYR A 67 -1.16 3.89 -5.06
CA TYR A 67 -0.56 4.14 -6.36
C TYR A 67 0.53 5.19 -6.21
N LEU A 68 1.65 4.99 -6.91
CA LEU A 68 2.73 5.96 -6.95
C LEU A 68 2.83 6.53 -8.37
N SER A 69 3.28 7.77 -8.47
CA SER A 69 3.49 8.46 -9.75
C SER A 69 4.69 9.39 -9.64
N LEU A 70 5.42 9.61 -10.73
CA LEU A 70 6.49 10.60 -10.81
C LEU A 70 5.98 11.99 -11.24
N ASP A 71 4.92 12.02 -12.06
CA ASP A 71 4.40 13.24 -12.71
C ASP A 71 3.03 13.71 -12.18
N GLY A 72 2.31 12.87 -11.44
CA GLY A 72 1.00 13.13 -10.87
C GLY A 72 -0.16 12.80 -11.81
N GLU A 73 0.13 12.48 -13.08
CA GLU A 73 -0.86 12.17 -14.12
C GLU A 73 -0.90 10.67 -14.40
N ARG A 74 0.27 10.04 -14.49
CA ARG A 74 0.43 8.62 -14.79
C ARG A 74 0.81 7.88 -13.54
N TYR A 75 -0.04 6.97 -13.10
CA TYR A 75 0.24 6.12 -11.96
C TYR A 75 0.84 4.79 -12.40
N GLN A 76 1.73 4.24 -11.57
CA GLN A 76 2.31 2.92 -11.75
C GLN A 76 1.22 1.87 -11.95
N ALA A 77 1.43 0.95 -12.91
CA ALA A 77 0.39 0.02 -13.37
C ALA A 77 -0.15 -0.91 -12.26
N THR A 78 0.74 -1.35 -11.37
CA THR A 78 0.40 -2.27 -10.28
C THR A 78 0.36 -1.52 -8.95
N PRO A 79 -0.81 -1.23 -8.37
CA PRO A 79 -0.89 -0.63 -7.03
C PRO A 79 -0.44 -1.60 -5.94
N VAL A 80 -0.04 -1.05 -4.79
CA VAL A 80 0.10 -1.81 -3.55
C VAL A 80 -1.29 -1.99 -2.96
N LYS A 81 -1.76 -3.25 -2.86
CA LYS A 81 -3.03 -3.60 -2.22
C LYS A 81 -2.77 -4.06 -0.79
N PHE A 82 -3.53 -3.53 0.16
CA PHE A 82 -3.41 -3.86 1.58
C PHE A 82 -4.77 -4.03 2.23
N HIS A 83 -4.89 -5.06 3.08
CA HIS A 83 -6.10 -5.35 3.85
C HIS A 83 -5.75 -5.37 5.34
N PRO A 84 -6.25 -4.41 6.14
CA PRO A 84 -6.01 -4.42 7.58
C PRO A 84 -6.76 -5.57 8.25
N ILE A 85 -6.11 -6.20 9.23
CA ILE A 85 -6.74 -7.25 10.04
C ILE A 85 -7.29 -6.59 11.31
N VAL A 86 -8.61 -6.61 11.47
CA VAL A 86 -9.30 -6.10 12.66
C VAL A 86 -9.94 -7.29 13.39
N GLU A 87 -9.27 -7.77 14.43
CA GLU A 87 -9.66 -9.03 15.11
C GLU A 87 -10.75 -8.85 16.17
N ARG A 88 -11.08 -7.62 16.58
CA ARG A 88 -11.92 -7.39 17.77
C ARG A 88 -13.00 -6.33 17.55
N PRO A 89 -14.22 -6.53 18.08
CA PRO A 89 -15.32 -5.56 18.01
C PRO A 89 -15.20 -4.46 19.10
N ARG A 90 -14.00 -4.22 19.63
CA ARG A 90 -13.77 -3.22 20.68
C ARG A 90 -13.35 -1.91 20.02
N ASP A 91 -13.66 -0.80 20.65
CA ASP A 91 -13.19 0.52 20.22
C ASP A 91 -11.67 0.67 20.47
N PHE A 92 -10.92 1.16 19.48
CA PHE A 92 -9.47 1.42 19.57
C PHE A 92 -9.00 2.40 18.49
N THR A 93 -7.78 2.92 18.64
CA THR A 93 -7.04 3.60 17.57
C THR A 93 -5.96 2.67 17.02
N ALA A 94 -5.81 2.64 15.70
CA ALA A 94 -4.85 1.80 15.01
C ALA A 94 -3.83 2.67 14.27
N ASN A 95 -2.54 2.32 14.36
CA ASN A 95 -1.54 2.82 13.43
C ASN A 95 -1.29 1.75 12.36
N VAL A 96 -1.92 1.89 11.20
CA VAL A 96 -1.87 0.92 10.11
C VAL A 96 -0.65 1.20 9.24
N THR A 97 0.28 0.25 9.18
CA THR A 97 1.48 0.32 8.33
C THR A 97 1.26 -0.46 7.03
N ILE A 98 1.35 0.24 5.90
CA ILE A 98 1.27 -0.31 4.56
C ILE A 98 2.68 -0.36 3.95
N PRO A 99 3.26 -1.55 3.68
CA PRO A 99 4.57 -1.64 3.04
C PRO A 99 4.47 -1.20 1.58
N LEU A 100 5.24 -0.18 1.19
CA LEU A 100 5.27 0.36 -0.17
C LEU A 100 6.35 -0.27 -1.06
N HIS A 101 7.11 -1.22 -0.52
CA HIS A 101 8.06 -2.07 -1.25
C HIS A 101 9.12 -1.26 -2.02
N ASN A 102 9.63 -0.18 -1.41
CA ASN A 102 10.70 0.64 -1.96
C ASN A 102 10.36 1.23 -3.35
N ARG A 103 9.08 1.53 -3.58
CA ARG A 103 8.64 2.10 -4.86
C ARG A 103 9.00 3.56 -4.96
N ILE A 104 9.39 3.97 -6.16
CA ILE A 104 9.82 5.34 -6.43
C ILE A 104 8.64 6.19 -6.90
N GLY A 105 8.49 7.38 -6.35
CA GLY A 105 7.45 8.34 -6.76
C GLY A 105 7.72 9.76 -6.27
N ARG A 106 6.94 10.70 -6.79
CA ARG A 106 6.78 12.06 -6.27
C ARG A 106 5.36 12.30 -5.76
N PHE A 107 4.41 11.52 -6.25
CA PHE A 107 3.03 11.54 -5.83
C PHE A 107 2.64 10.16 -5.29
N VAL A 108 1.92 10.15 -4.18
CA VAL A 108 1.30 8.96 -3.62
C VAL A 108 -0.20 9.18 -3.55
N LYS A 109 -0.95 8.35 -4.27
CA LYS A 109 -2.41 8.33 -4.23
C LYS A 109 -2.86 7.11 -3.45
N VAL A 110 -3.60 7.33 -2.38
CA VAL A 110 -4.24 6.26 -1.61
C VAL A 110 -5.74 6.28 -1.86
N GLN A 111 -6.30 5.11 -2.12
CA GLN A 111 -7.74 4.89 -2.17
C GLN A 111 -8.12 3.96 -1.02
N LEU A 112 -8.94 4.45 -0.09
CA LEU A 112 -9.40 3.72 1.09
C LEU A 112 -10.86 3.32 0.89
N ARG A 113 -11.13 2.01 0.83
CA ARG A 113 -12.51 1.50 0.78
C ARG A 113 -13.11 1.51 2.19
N PHE A 114 -14.29 2.09 2.31
CA PHE A 114 -15.03 2.13 3.57
C PHE A 114 -15.40 0.71 4.07
N SER A 115 -15.25 0.48 5.37
CA SER A 115 -15.81 -0.70 6.07
C SER A 115 -17.16 -0.38 6.73
N SER A 116 -17.42 0.90 6.98
CA SER A 116 -18.61 1.42 7.65
C SER A 116 -18.91 2.83 7.15
N ARG A 117 -19.66 3.62 7.89
CA ARG A 117 -20.13 4.94 7.45
C ARG A 117 -19.03 6.00 7.44
N TRP A 118 -18.09 5.92 8.37
CA TRP A 118 -17.02 6.90 8.52
C TRP A 118 -15.63 6.27 8.51
N ILE A 119 -14.70 6.94 7.83
CA ILE A 119 -13.26 6.78 8.04
C ILE A 119 -12.77 8.04 8.77
N LEU A 120 -12.06 7.85 9.88
CA LEU A 120 -11.39 8.93 10.61
C LEU A 120 -9.88 8.71 10.58
N LEU A 121 -9.13 9.71 10.13
CA LEU A 121 -7.67 9.75 10.19
C LEU A 121 -7.21 10.95 11.02
N SER A 122 -6.23 10.76 11.89
CA SER A 122 -5.62 11.88 12.62
C SER A 122 -4.22 12.23 12.13
N GLU A 123 -3.49 11.28 11.54
CA GLU A 123 -2.15 11.52 11.00
C GLU A 123 -1.88 10.55 9.85
N VAL A 124 -1.16 11.05 8.84
CA VAL A 124 -0.58 10.24 7.76
C VAL A 124 0.90 10.54 7.68
N SER A 125 1.74 9.51 7.67
CA SER A 125 3.19 9.66 7.53
C SER A 125 3.78 8.63 6.58
N PHE A 126 5.01 8.89 6.13
CA PHE A 126 5.70 8.06 5.14
C PHE A 126 7.15 7.85 5.55
N ASP A 127 7.58 6.59 5.52
CA ASP A 127 8.99 6.25 5.54
C ASP A 127 9.50 6.34 4.09
N SER A 128 10.38 7.30 3.83
CA SER A 128 10.92 7.54 2.50
C SER A 128 12.32 8.16 2.51
N ALA A 129 13.07 7.93 1.45
CA ALA A 129 14.38 8.54 1.21
C ALA A 129 14.37 9.38 -0.08
N PHE A 130 15.01 10.54 -0.05
CA PHE A 130 15.13 11.40 -1.23
C PHE A 130 16.05 10.75 -2.27
N ILE A 131 15.63 10.76 -3.55
CA ILE A 131 16.47 10.30 -4.66
C ILE A 131 17.10 11.51 -5.34
N LEU A 132 18.43 11.59 -5.29
CA LEU A 132 19.19 12.55 -6.08
C LEU A 132 19.21 12.09 -7.54
N GLY A 133 18.36 12.71 -8.37
CA GLY A 133 18.36 12.48 -9.81
C GLY A 133 17.55 13.55 -10.53
N ASN A 134 18.05 14.03 -11.67
CA ASN A 134 17.26 14.87 -12.57
C ASN A 134 16.27 13.98 -13.31
N VAL A 135 14.99 14.15 -13.00
CA VAL A 135 13.91 13.51 -13.74
C VAL A 135 13.66 14.30 -15.01
N THR A 136 14.09 13.76 -16.14
CA THR A 136 13.79 14.29 -17.48
C THR A 136 12.56 13.58 -18.05
N GLU A 137 11.92 14.20 -19.04
CA GLU A 137 10.80 13.60 -19.77
C GLU A 137 11.16 12.22 -20.37
N GLU A 138 12.36 12.10 -20.96
CA GLU A 138 12.85 10.82 -21.49
C GLU A 138 12.98 9.75 -20.38
N SER A 139 13.53 10.11 -19.21
CA SER A 139 13.65 9.17 -18.09
C SER A 139 12.30 8.75 -17.51
N LEU A 140 11.29 9.63 -17.55
CA LEU A 140 9.92 9.34 -17.14
C LEU A 140 9.27 8.31 -18.08
N GLU A 141 9.37 8.54 -19.39
CA GLU A 141 8.83 7.59 -20.38
C GLU A 141 9.46 6.21 -20.23
N GLN A 142 10.78 6.15 -20.10
CA GLN A 142 11.50 4.88 -19.91
C GLN A 142 11.03 4.15 -18.64
N PHE A 143 10.81 4.88 -17.54
CA PHE A 143 10.32 4.31 -16.28
C PHE A 143 8.93 3.66 -16.44
N TYR A 144 7.99 4.34 -17.11
CA TYR A 144 6.64 3.79 -17.30
C TYR A 144 6.60 2.65 -18.32
N LEU A 145 7.44 2.69 -19.36
CA LEU A 145 7.55 1.60 -20.34
C LEU A 145 8.04 0.30 -19.70
N GLN A 146 9.06 0.36 -18.83
CA GLN A 146 9.58 -0.82 -18.12
C GLN A 146 8.53 -1.48 -17.21
N GLN A 147 7.60 -0.70 -16.65
CA GLN A 147 6.53 -1.24 -15.82
C GLN A 147 5.43 -1.96 -16.60
N GLN A 148 5.22 -1.60 -17.87
CA GLN A 148 4.23 -2.29 -18.71
C GLN A 148 4.73 -3.67 -19.15
N ASP A 149 6.04 -3.78 -19.43
CA ASP A 149 6.67 -5.03 -19.87
C ASP A 149 6.75 -6.09 -18.75
N SER A 150 6.95 -5.65 -17.50
CA SER A 150 6.95 -6.54 -16.33
C SER A 150 5.56 -7.08 -15.91
N GLY A 151 4.48 -6.62 -16.56
CA GLY A 151 3.10 -7.02 -16.27
C GLY A 151 2.51 -8.14 -17.14
N GLN A 152 3.26 -8.67 -18.12
CA GLN A 152 2.80 -9.76 -18.99
C GLN A 152 3.64 -11.03 -18.80
N ASP A 153 3.40 -11.81 -17.74
CA ASP A 153 3.70 -13.26 -17.77
C ASP A 153 3.11 -14.01 -16.56
N VAL A 154 1.91 -14.58 -16.74
CA VAL A 154 1.58 -15.97 -16.36
C VAL A 154 0.26 -16.36 -17.00
N ASN A 155 0.33 -17.01 -18.16
CA ASN A 155 -0.78 -17.75 -18.73
C ASN A 155 -0.47 -19.24 -18.51
N PRO A 156 -1.17 -19.99 -17.62
CA PRO A 156 -0.92 -21.42 -17.49
C PRO A 156 -1.55 -22.14 -18.69
N ARG A 157 -0.80 -22.19 -19.80
CA ARG A 157 -1.14 -23.11 -20.90
C ARG A 157 -0.75 -24.52 -20.47
N THR A 158 -1.78 -25.32 -20.26
CA THR A 158 -1.74 -26.77 -20.23
C THR A 158 -0.92 -27.31 -21.40
N GLY A 159 0.19 -27.96 -21.08
CA GLY A 159 1.06 -28.64 -22.03
C GLY A 159 2.04 -29.50 -21.25
N GLY A 160 1.61 -30.68 -20.82
CA GLY A 160 2.47 -31.64 -20.15
C GLY A 160 3.52 -32.18 -21.11
N GLU A 161 4.77 -31.87 -20.87
CA GLU A 161 5.91 -32.68 -21.29
C GLU A 161 6.71 -33.06 -20.05
N THR A 162 6.42 -34.23 -19.49
CA THR A 162 7.26 -34.87 -18.49
C THR A 162 8.51 -35.43 -19.17
N THR A 163 9.63 -34.72 -19.05
CA THR A 163 10.95 -35.31 -19.30
C THR A 163 11.37 -36.09 -18.04
N HIS A 164 11.36 -37.42 -18.11
CA HIS A 164 11.84 -38.28 -17.04
C HIS A 164 13.37 -38.18 -16.91
N ALA A 165 13.86 -37.61 -15.80
CA ALA A 165 15.27 -37.69 -15.43
C ALA A 165 15.56 -39.03 -14.73
N ARG A 166 16.42 -39.85 -15.35
CA ARG A 166 16.92 -41.13 -14.81
C ARG A 166 17.94 -40.84 -13.71
N LYS A 167 17.68 -41.34 -12.50
CA LYS A 167 18.60 -41.30 -11.35
C LYS A 167 19.73 -42.30 -11.59
N GLU A 168 20.96 -41.83 -11.81
CA GLU A 168 22.14 -42.68 -11.72
C GLU A 168 22.57 -42.81 -10.26
N VAL A 169 22.77 -44.05 -9.81
CA VAL A 169 23.32 -44.38 -8.50
C VAL A 169 24.70 -44.98 -8.75
N THR A 170 25.75 -44.23 -8.42
CA THR A 170 27.13 -44.72 -8.47
C THR A 170 27.38 -45.68 -7.31
N PRO A 171 27.83 -46.94 -7.52
CA PRO A 171 28.26 -47.79 -6.43
C PRO A 171 29.65 -47.38 -5.93
N ALA A 172 29.82 -47.30 -4.62
CA ALA A 172 31.09 -47.05 -3.95
C ALA A 172 31.98 -48.31 -4.01
N THR A 173 33.20 -48.16 -4.49
CA THR A 173 34.23 -49.22 -4.46
C THR A 173 35.01 -49.10 -3.16
N SER A 174 34.90 -50.11 -2.29
CA SER A 174 35.80 -50.29 -1.13
C SER A 174 37.15 -50.85 -1.59
N PRO A 175 38.29 -50.39 -1.07
CA PRO A 175 39.58 -51.03 -1.30
C PRO A 175 39.80 -52.22 -0.34
N THR A 176 40.28 -53.31 -0.93
CA THR A 176 40.63 -54.59 -0.29
C THR A 176 41.89 -54.50 0.55
N SER A 177 41.94 -55.27 1.64
CA SER A 177 43.16 -55.96 2.09
C SER A 177 42.82 -57.32 2.66
#